data_AF-A0A5C3KFR5-F1
#
_entry.id   AF-A0A5C3KFR5-F1
#
_cell.length_a   1.000
_cell.length_b   1.000
_cell.length_c   1.000
_cell.angle_alpha   90.00
_cell.angle_beta   90.00
_cell.angle_gamma   90.00
#
_symmetry.space_group_name_H-M   'P 1'
#
loop_
_entity.id
_entity.type
_entity.pdbx_description
1 polymer ?
#
loop_
_entity_poly.entity_id
_entity_poly.type
_entity_poly.pdbx_seq_one_letter_code
_entity_poly.pdbx_strand_id
1 'polypeptide(L)' 'MYWQSLLATVLLAPYAQALLRFPCAQLVTQRFDPLVTPGQVSPHVHQIIGGNA' A
#
# COMPACT_ATOMS: atom_id res chain seq x y z
N MET A 1 3.02 28.05 25.40
CA MET A 1 2.92 27.94 23.93
C MET A 1 2.68 26.51 23.46
N TYR A 2 3.29 25.48 24.07
CA TYR A 2 3.04 24.06 23.72
C TYR A 2 1.59 23.57 23.86
N TRP A 3 0.80 24.21 24.73
CA TRP A 3 -0.61 23.86 24.92
C TRP A 3 -1.47 24.18 23.69
N GLN A 4 -1.20 25.29 23.02
CA GLN A 4 -1.91 25.69 21.80
C GLN A 4 -1.59 24.73 20.66
N SER A 5 -0.34 24.27 20.55
CA SER A 5 0.05 23.27 19.55
C SER A 5 -0.58 21.90 19.83
N LEU A 6 -0.66 21.47 21.10
CA LEU A 6 -1.35 20.22 21.46
C LEU A 6 -2.84 20.28 21.10
N LEU A 7 -3.52 21.37 21.43
CA LEU A 7 -4.92 21.57 21.07
C LEU A 7 -5.13 21.54 19.55
N ALA A 8 -4.25 22.19 18.78
CA ALA A 8 -4.31 22.16 17.32
C ALA A 8 -4.14 20.74 16.77
N THR A 9 -3.20 19.95 17.31
CA THR A 9 -3.00 18.55 16.86
C THR A 9 -4.19 17.65 17.17
N VAL A 10 -4.82 17.80 18.33
CA VAL A 10 -6.00 16.99 18.72
C VAL A 10 -7.19 17.32 17.81
N LEU A 11 -7.39 18.59 17.47
CA LEU A 11 -8.47 19.01 16.59
C LEU A 11 -8.31 18.48 15.16
N LEU A 12 -7.07 18.33 14.69
CA LEU A 12 -6.74 17.83 13.36
C LEU A 12 -6.60 16.30 13.29
N ALA A 13 -6.48 15.62 14.42
CA ALA A 13 -6.33 14.16 14.50
C ALA A 13 -7.36 13.35 13.69
N PRO A 14 -8.69 13.64 13.71
CA PRO A 14 -9.66 12.84 12.95
C PRO A 14 -9.54 12.99 11.43
N TYR A 15 -8.86 14.02 10.94
CA TYR A 15 -8.62 14.25 9.51
C TYR A 15 -7.36 13.51 9.00
N ALA A 16 -6.55 12.94 9.89
CA ALA A 16 -5.38 12.18 9.51
C ALA A 16 -5.77 10.87 8.80
N GLN A 17 -5.41 10.73 7.52
CA GLN A 17 -5.60 9.51 6.74
C GLN A 17 -4.38 8.59 6.89
N ALA A 18 -4.14 8.11 8.12
CA ALA A 18 -2.92 7.34 8.47
C ALA A 18 -3.17 5.82 8.59
N LEU A 19 -4.24 5.30 7.99
CA LEU A 19 -4.52 3.87 8.04
C LEU A 19 -3.68 3.13 6.99
N LEU A 20 -2.79 2.25 7.46
CA LEU A 20 -2.20 1.23 6.60
C LEU A 20 -3.31 0.27 6.17
N ARG A 21 -3.64 0.30 4.87
CA ARG A 21 -4.55 -0.70 4.29
C ARG A 21 -3.81 -2.01 4.18
N PHE A 22 -4.02 -2.90 5.14
CA PHE A 22 -3.59 -4.28 4.97
C PHE A 22 -4.46 -4.92 3.89
N PRO A 23 -3.87 -5.34 2.77
CA PRO A 23 -4.62 -5.95 1.69
C PRO A 23 -5.18 -7.28 2.20
N CYS A 24 -6.50 -7.42 2.18
CA CYS A 24 -7.21 -8.57 2.73
C CYS A 24 -7.51 -9.66 1.69
N ALA A 25 -7.32 -9.39 0.40
CA ALA A 25 -7.54 -10.35 -0.68
C ALA A 25 -6.44 -10.31 -1.75
N GLN A 26 -6.10 -11.48 -2.27
CA GLN A 26 -5.31 -11.63 -3.49
C GLN A 26 -6.16 -11.23 -4.69
N LEU A 27 -5.64 -10.34 -5.54
CA LEU A 27 -6.29 -9.97 -6.79
C LEU A 27 -5.92 -10.95 -7.91
N VAL A 28 -4.62 -11.16 -8.13
CA VAL A 28 -4.10 -12.02 -9.19
C VAL A 28 -2.65 -12.44 -8.91
N THR A 29 -2.22 -13.58 -9.45
CA THR A 29 -0.80 -13.94 -9.55
C THR A 29 -0.30 -13.70 -10.96
N GLN A 30 0.80 -12.97 -11.11
CA GLN A 30 1.34 -12.59 -12.42
C GLN A 30 2.84 -12.82 -12.51
N ARG A 31 3.30 -13.09 -13.73
CA ARG A 31 4.73 -13.25 -14.08
C ARG A 31 5.27 -11.96 -14.70
N PHE A 32 5.05 -10.85 -14.02
CA PHE A 32 5.57 -9.53 -14.39
C PHE A 32 6.74 -9.19 -13.49
N ASP A 33 7.93 -9.61 -13.93
CA ASP A 33 9.19 -9.31 -13.27
C ASP A 33 9.79 -8.05 -13.92
N PRO A 34 10.26 -7.06 -13.15
CA PRO A 34 11.01 -5.92 -13.70
C PRO A 34 12.27 -6.36 -14.48
N LEU A 35 12.81 -7.54 -14.17
CA LEU A 35 13.90 -8.13 -14.94
C LEU A 35 13.36 -8.84 -16.19
N VAL A 36 13.83 -8.41 -17.36
CA VAL A 36 13.47 -9.05 -18.64
C VAL A 36 14.19 -10.39 -18.77
N THR A 37 13.45 -11.45 -19.10
CA THR A 37 13.99 -12.79 -19.40
C THR A 37 13.72 -13.15 -20.86
N PRO A 38 14.66 -12.86 -21.80
CA PRO A 38 14.41 -13.07 -23.22
C PRO A 38 14.20 -14.55 -23.58
N GLY A 39 13.21 -14.83 -24.44
CA GLY A 39 12.93 -16.18 -24.94
C GLY A 39 12.33 -17.14 -23.92
N GLN A 40 12.01 -16.66 -22.71
CA GLN A 40 11.45 -17.46 -21.63
C GLN A 40 10.33 -16.69 -20.94
N VAL A 41 9.37 -17.42 -20.39
CA VAL A 41 8.41 -16.81 -19.45
C VAL A 41 9.16 -16.47 -18.16
N SER A 42 8.91 -15.30 -17.57
CA SER A 42 9.60 -14.88 -16.34
C SER A 42 9.58 -15.99 -15.29
N PRO A 43 10.73 -16.34 -14.68
CA PRO A 43 10.82 -17.43 -13.70
C PRO A 43 10.19 -17.05 -12.35
N HIS A 44 10.00 -15.76 -12.08
CA HIS A 44 9.42 -15.25 -10.83
C HIS A 44 7.92 -15.01 -10.95
N VAL A 45 7.20 -15.17 -9.83
CA VAL A 45 5.77 -14.92 -9.73
C VAL A 45 5.54 -13.89 -8.64
N HIS A 46 4.77 -12.85 -8.97
CA HIS A 46 4.31 -11.84 -8.04
C HIS A 46 2.87 -12.13 -7.63
N GLN A 47 2.62 -12.15 -6.33
CA GLN A 47 1.26 -12.09 -5.79
C GLN A 47 0.84 -10.62 -5.72
N ILE A 48 -0.17 -10.26 -6.50
CA ILE A 48 -0.76 -8.92 -6.47
C ILE A 48 -1.93 -8.93 -5.49
N ILE A 49 -1.86 -8.02 -4.54
CA ILE A 49 -2.77 -7.91 -3.40
C ILE A 49 -3.39 -6.52 -3.37
N GLY A 50 -4.62 -6.42 -2.86
CA GLY A 50 -5.36 -5.14 -2.76
C GLY A 50 -6.38 -4.92 -3.88
N GLY A 51 -6.67 -3.65 -4.17
CA GLY A 51 -7.81 -3.21 -4.98
C GLY A 51 -8.75 -2.30 -4.17
N ASN A 52 -9.54 -1.46 -4.84
CA ASN A 52 -10.62 -0.72 -4.19
C ASN A 52 -11.91 -1.52 -4.39
N ALA A 53 -12.36 -2.22 -3.35
CA ALA A 53 -13.72 -2.73 -3.29
C ALA A 53 -14.71 -1.56 -3.19
#